data_AF-A0A951HGA6-F1
#
_entry.id   AF-A0A951HGA6-F1
#
_cell.length_a   1.000
_cell.length_b   1.000
_cell.length_c   1.000
_cell.angle_alpha   90.00
_cell.angle_beta   90.00
_cell.angle_gamma   90.00
#
_symmetry.space_group_name_H-M   'P 1'
#
loop_
_entity.id
_entity.type
_entity.pdbx_description
1 polymer ?
#
loop_
_entity_poly.entity_id
_entity_poly.type
_entity_poly.pdbx_seq_one_letter_code
_entity_poly.pdbx_strand_id
1 'polypeptide(L)' 'MKLYRIDKVVRLGGALLKRKHVLASSDNEAMRTAEESVDCPTCEVVAEDGKRVGSVV' A
#
# COMPACT_ATOMS: atom_id res chain seq x y z
N MET A 1 -0.81 14.69 8.02
CA MET A 1 -0.66 13.65 6.97
C MET A 1 0.49 12.76 7.36
N LYS A 2 0.40 11.46 7.07
CA LYS A 2 1.45 10.48 7.33
C LYS A 2 1.90 9.88 6.00
N LEU A 3 3.16 9.45 5.95
CA LEU A 3 3.69 8.76 4.78
C LEU A 3 3.30 7.28 4.82
N TYR A 4 2.82 6.77 3.70
CA TYR A 4 2.56 5.35 3.50
C TYR A 4 3.25 4.87 2.25
N ARG A 5 3.46 3.57 2.22
CA ARG A 5 4.04 2.85 1.10
C ARG A 5 3.05 1.83 0.60
N ILE A 6 2.72 1.92 -0.68
CA ILE A 6 1.93 0.95 -1.40
C ILE A 6 2.92 0.13 -2.22
N ASP A 7 3.16 -1.09 -1.77
CA ASP A 7 4.06 -2.05 -2.37
C ASP A 7 3.24 -3.01 -3.23
N LYS A 8 3.30 -2.87 -4.56
CA LYS A 8 2.76 -3.84 -5.52
C LYS A 8 3.64 -5.08 -5.47
N VAL A 9 3.05 -6.24 -5.23
CA VAL A 9 3.76 -7.51 -5.05
C VAL A 9 3.22 -8.56 -6.01
N VAL A 10 4.03 -9.58 -6.33
CA VAL A 10 3.58 -10.72 -7.17
C VAL A 10 2.46 -11.54 -6.52
N ARG A 11 2.44 -11.57 -5.19
CA ARG A 11 1.44 -12.18 -4.30
C ARG A 11 1.67 -11.61 -2.90
N LEU A 12 0.73 -11.75 -1.97
CA LEU A 12 0.92 -11.33 -0.58
C LEU A 12 2.18 -11.99 0.03
N GLY A 13 3.07 -11.18 0.61
CA GLY A 13 4.38 -11.57 1.13
C GLY A 13 5.40 -11.97 0.05
N GLY A 14 5.08 -11.77 -1.22
CA GLY A 14 5.94 -12.09 -2.36
C GLY A 14 6.94 -10.99 -2.68
N ALA A 15 7.64 -11.16 -3.82
CA ALA A 15 8.57 -10.17 -4.33
C ALA A 15 7.87 -8.84 -4.67
N LEU A 16 8.52 -7.74 -4.31
CA LEU A 16 8.11 -6.38 -4.67
C LEU A 16 8.29 -6.16 -6.17
N LEU A 17 7.21 -5.80 -6.86
CA LEU A 17 7.20 -5.42 -8.27
C LEU A 17 7.37 -3.92 -8.45
N LYS A 18 6.66 -3.13 -7.63
CA LYS A 18 6.67 -1.67 -7.73
C LYS A 18 6.32 -1.07 -6.37
N ARG A 19 6.91 0.09 -6.09
CA ARG A 19 6.70 0.82 -4.84
C ARG A 19 6.21 2.23 -5.14
N LYS A 20 5.18 2.65 -4.43
CA LYS A 20 4.66 4.02 -4.49
C LYS A 20 4.55 4.57 -3.07
N HIS A 21 5.01 5.80 -2.88
CA HIS A 21 4.78 6.52 -1.63
C HIS A 21 3.55 7.40 -1.78
N VAL A 22 2.69 7.43 -0.76
CA VAL A 22 1.48 8.26 -0.72
C VAL A 22 1.38 8.94 0.63
N LEU A 23 0.87 10.17 0.64
CA LEU A 23 0.52 10.86 1.87
C LEU A 23 -0.98 10.67 2.11
N ALA A 24 -1.33 10.17 3.28
CA ALA A 24 -2.73 10.02 3.69
C ALA A 24 -2.93 10.54 5.11
N SER A 25 -4.15 10.98 5.45
CA SER A 25 -4.50 11.40 6.80
C SER A 25 -4.64 10.22 7.77
N SER A 26 -4.94 9.02 7.26
CA SER A 26 -5.17 7.81 8.06
C SER A 26 -4.87 6.52 7.29
N ASP A 27 -4.80 5.42 8.04
CA ASP A 27 -4.66 4.05 7.52
C ASP A 27 -5.78 3.71 6.51
N ASN A 28 -7.03 4.10 6.82
CA ASN A 28 -8.18 3.86 5.94
C ASN A 28 -8.07 4.63 4.62
N GLU A 29 -7.59 5.87 4.65
CA GLU A 29 -7.39 6.65 3.42
C GLU A 29 -6.22 6.09 2.59
N ALA A 30 -5.17 5.60 3.23
CA ALA A 30 -4.07 4.92 2.54
C ALA A 30 -4.54 3.63 1.85
N MET A 31 -5.38 2.84 2.53
CA MET A 31 -6.02 1.65 1.97
C MET A 31 -6.92 1.99 0.78
N ARG A 32 -7.79 2.99 0.93
CA ARG A 32 -8.66 3.45 -0.17
C ARG A 32 -7.86 3.95 -1.38
N THR A 33 -6.76 4.65 -1.15
CA THR A 33 -5.84 5.10 -2.21
C THR A 33 -5.21 3.91 -2.95
N ALA A 34 -4.96 2.79 -2.26
CA ALA A 34 -4.47 1.56 -2.87
C ALA A 34 -5.58 0.86 -3.68
N GLU A 35 -6.81 0.77 -3.15
CA GLU A 35 -7.98 0.19 -3.84
C GLU A 35 -8.36 0.95 -5.11
N GLU A 36 -8.30 2.28 -5.09
CA GLU A 36 -8.60 3.12 -6.26
C GLU A 36 -7.45 3.12 -7.28
N SER A 37 -6.31 2.48 -6.98
CA SER A 37 -5.16 2.45 -7.88
C SER A 37 -5.30 1.36 -8.94
N VAL A 38 -5.45 1.79 -10.19
CA VAL A 38 -5.50 0.90 -11.38
C VAL A 38 -4.26 0.00 -11.52
N ASP A 39 -3.12 0.40 -10.93
CA ASP A 39 -1.85 -0.35 -10.98
C ASP A 39 -1.69 -1.34 -9.80
N CYS A 40 -2.76 -1.61 -9.06
CA CYS A 40 -2.72 -2.34 -7.78
C CYS A 40 -3.60 -3.60 -7.76
N PRO A 41 -3.31 -4.62 -8.59
CA PRO A 41 -4.01 -5.91 -8.56
C PRO A 41 -3.65 -6.76 -7.33
N THR A 42 -2.46 -6.56 -6.76
CA THR A 42 -2.10 -7.10 -5.45
C THR A 42 -1.09 -6.17 -4.82
N CYS A 43 -1.47 -5.51 -3.73
CA CYS A 43 -0.57 -4.60 -3.02
C CYS A 43 -0.63 -4.78 -1.52
N GLU A 44 0.45 -4.38 -0.88
CA GLU A 44 0.56 -4.26 0.56
C GLU A 44 0.70 -2.78 0.92
N VAL A 45 -0.09 -2.34 1.88
CA VAL A 45 -0.02 -0.98 2.42
C VAL A 45 0.76 -1.04 3.72
N VAL A 46 1.81 -0.25 3.80
CA VAL A 46 2.76 -0.20 4.93
C VAL A 46 2.86 1.25 5.41
N ALA A 47 2.71 1.46 6.71
CA ALA A 47 2.92 2.76 7.34
C ALA A 47 4.42 3.10 7.40
N GLU A 48 4.73 4.37 7.64
CA GLU A 48 6.10 4.89 7.71
C GLU A 48 6.98 4.17 8.74
N ASP A 49 6.37 3.71 9.84
CA ASP A 49 7.01 2.93 10.91
C ASP A 49 7.32 1.48 10.51
N GLY A 50 7.01 1.09 9.26
CA GLY A 50 7.17 -0.26 8.75
C GLY A 50 6.04 -1.21 9.14
N LYS A 51 5.02 -0.74 9.86
CA LYS A 51 3.87 -1.56 10.22
C LYS A 51 3.01 -1.83 8.99
N ARG A 52 2.67 -3.09 8.77
CA ARG A 52 1.68 -3.46 7.75
C ARG A 52 0.30 -2.96 8.18
N VAL A 53 -0.29 -2.12 7.34
CA VAL A 53 -1.64 -1.56 7.52
C VAL A 53 -2.68 -2.54 6.97
N GLY A 54 -2.44 -3.06 5.76
CA GLY A 54 -3.38 -3.95 5.09
C GLY A 54 -2.88 -4.39 3.73
N SER A 55 -3.77 -5.05 2.97
CA SER A 55 -3.47 -5.50 1.60
C SER A 55 -4.72 -5.40 0.71
N VAL A 56 -4.50 -5.17 -0.58
CA VAL A 56 -5.53 -5.14 -1.63
C VAL A 56 -5.28 -6.31 -2.58
N VAL A 57 -6.35 -7.01 -3.00
CA VAL A 57 -6.37 -8.14 -3.95
C VAL A 57 -7.54 -8.02 -4.90
#